data_AF-A0A8B6XQ93-F1
#
_entry.id   AF-A0A8B6XQ93-F1
#
_cell.length_a   1.000
_cell.length_b   1.000
_cell.length_c   1.000
_cell.angle_alpha   90.00
_cell.angle_beta   90.00
_cell.angle_gamma   90.00
#
_symmetry.space_group_name_H-M   'P 1'
#
loop_
_entity.id
_entity.type
_entity.pdbx_description
1 polymer ?
#
loop_
_entity_poly.entity_id
_entity_poly.type
_entity_poly.pdbx_seq_one_letter_code
_entity_poly.pdbx_strand_id
1 'polypeptide(L)'
;MVEIAPCSRYVIDIQEFITSLQSDYLSLYNCQEFLIERLEAIAARVLELFVRHTCLLRNLWEGGKLKLAADMGQLEFALSPFCHRIGDLGSSYKLFRVFRPFLFQNIEDIPTNPNLGDSLPYSTAIHFLFSQAPPQLLSPHTVAGWSITEYSEWLDDHHEESERIALISGTLEAYAQKVHNQGDSELHQVYVVMKKLLSNQENTTTSKTIASTLDA
;
A
#
# COMPACT_ATOMS: atom_id res chain seq x y z
N MET A 1 -26.52 -2.55 15.69
CA MET A 1 -25.23 -3.03 16.23
C MET A 1 -24.32 -3.26 15.05
N VAL A 2 -23.23 -2.50 14.91
CA VAL A 2 -22.22 -2.79 13.88
C VAL A 2 -21.46 -4.02 14.38
N GLU A 3 -21.66 -5.17 13.74
CA GLU A 3 -20.79 -6.33 13.99
C GLU A 3 -19.36 -5.91 13.65
N ILE A 4 -18.49 -5.92 14.66
CA ILE A 4 -17.06 -5.76 14.44
C ILE A 4 -16.63 -6.98 13.62
N ALA A 5 -16.22 -6.75 12.38
CA ALA A 5 -15.76 -7.83 11.52
C ALA A 5 -14.64 -8.59 12.24
N PRO A 6 -14.76 -9.92 12.42
CA PRO A 6 -13.72 -10.69 13.09
C PRO A 6 -12.44 -10.67 12.27
N CYS A 7 -11.30 -10.57 12.96
CA CYS A 7 -9.98 -10.57 12.31
C CYS A 7 -9.78 -11.85 11.49
N SER A 8 -9.01 -11.74 10.41
CA SER A 8 -8.58 -12.89 9.64
C SER A 8 -7.73 -13.83 10.49
N ARG A 9 -7.88 -15.14 10.26
CA ARG A 9 -7.06 -16.15 10.95
C ARG A 9 -5.57 -15.89 10.72
N TYR A 10 -5.20 -15.40 9.54
CA TYR A 10 -3.83 -15.01 9.20
C TYR A 10 -3.22 -14.02 10.19
N VAL A 11 -3.94 -12.95 10.55
CA VAL A 11 -3.41 -11.95 11.51
C VAL A 11 -3.35 -12.51 12.93
N ILE A 12 -4.29 -13.39 13.29
CA ILE A 12 -4.24 -14.12 14.56
C ILE A 12 -3.01 -15.04 14.62
N ASP A 13 -2.73 -15.78 13.54
CA ASP A 13 -1.55 -16.65 13.44
C ASP A 13 -0.25 -15.84 13.53
N ILE A 14 -0.19 -14.65 12.91
CA ILE A 14 0.95 -13.73 13.05
C ILE A 14 1.16 -13.34 14.51
N GLN A 15 0.08 -12.97 15.21
CA GLN A 15 0.17 -12.58 16.61
C GLN A 15 0.63 -13.73 17.50
N GLU A 16 0.06 -14.92 17.31
CA GLU A 16 0.45 -16.14 18.03
C GLU A 16 1.93 -16.46 17.80
N PHE A 17 2.39 -16.32 16.55
CA PHE A 17 3.79 -16.51 16.17
C PHE A 17 4.73 -15.47 16.82
N ILE A 18 4.40 -14.18 16.76
CA ILE A 18 5.20 -13.12 17.38
C ILE A 18 5.27 -13.31 18.91
N THR A 19 4.15 -13.66 19.53
CA THR A 19 4.09 -13.91 20.98
C THR A 19 4.99 -15.09 21.36
N SER A 20 4.94 -16.18 20.58
CA SER A 20 5.79 -17.35 20.80
C SER A 20 7.28 -17.03 20.57
N LEU A 21 7.60 -16.25 19.53
CA LEU A 21 8.96 -15.77 19.30
C LEU A 21 9.49 -14.96 20.48
N GLN A 22 8.66 -14.07 21.02
CA GLN A 22 9.02 -13.25 22.15
C GLN A 22 9.27 -14.08 23.41
N SER A 23 8.34 -14.98 23.77
CA SER A 23 8.43 -15.77 24.99
C SER A 23 9.57 -16.79 24.93
N ASP A 24 9.75 -17.46 23.79
CA ASP A 24 10.57 -18.66 23.71
C ASP A 24 12.01 -18.37 23.27
N TYR A 25 12.23 -17.26 22.55
CA TYR A 25 13.53 -16.94 21.98
C TYR A 25 14.04 -15.56 22.38
N LEU A 26 13.26 -14.49 22.17
CA LEU A 26 13.74 -13.13 22.40
C LEU A 26 13.97 -12.84 23.89
N SER A 27 13.16 -13.42 24.78
CA SER A 27 13.30 -13.30 26.23
C SER A 27 14.64 -13.85 26.77
N LEU A 28 15.30 -14.75 26.02
CA LEU A 28 16.54 -15.40 26.44
C LEU A 28 17.77 -14.48 26.32
N TYR A 29 17.64 -13.37 25.61
CA TYR A 29 18.74 -12.44 25.39
C TYR A 29 18.79 -11.36 26.47
N ASN A 30 19.98 -11.06 26.97
CA ASN A 30 20.16 -9.98 27.97
C ASN A 30 20.19 -8.58 27.34
N CYS A 31 20.53 -8.48 26.05
CA CYS A 31 20.68 -7.21 25.32
C CYS A 31 19.39 -6.85 24.58
N GLN A 32 18.31 -6.59 25.33
CA GLN A 32 16.97 -6.34 24.77
C GLN A 32 16.93 -5.10 23.87
N GLU A 33 17.66 -4.02 24.20
CA GLU A 33 17.66 -2.80 23.36
C GLU A 33 18.24 -3.05 21.97
N PHE A 34 19.38 -3.74 21.88
CA PHE A 34 19.99 -4.10 20.60
C PHE A 34 19.06 -4.99 19.75
N LEU A 35 18.30 -5.88 20.39
CA LEU A 35 17.31 -6.68 19.67
C LEU A 35 16.17 -5.83 19.14
N ILE A 36 15.62 -4.93 19.96
CA ILE A 36 14.49 -4.08 19.56
C ILE A 36 14.85 -3.22 18.35
N GLU A 37 16.05 -2.62 18.29
CA GLU A 37 16.53 -1.88 17.11
C GLU A 37 16.50 -2.73 15.82
N ARG A 38 16.72 -4.05 15.91
CA ARG A 38 16.65 -4.97 14.76
C ARG A 38 15.23 -5.43 14.46
N LEU A 39 14.42 -5.61 15.50
CA LEU A 39 13.02 -6.02 15.36
C LEU A 39 12.15 -4.90 14.79
N GLU A 40 12.49 -3.63 15.03
CA GLU A 40 11.81 -2.48 14.44
C GLU A 40 11.82 -2.53 12.91
N ALA A 41 12.95 -2.91 12.30
CA ALA A 41 13.04 -3.10 10.85
C ALA A 41 12.09 -4.21 10.35
N ILE A 42 11.95 -5.29 11.12
CA ILE A 42 11.03 -6.40 10.80
C ILE A 42 9.58 -5.92 10.95
N ALA A 43 9.24 -5.18 12.01
CA ALA A 43 7.90 -4.67 12.24
C ALA A 43 7.47 -3.66 11.17
N ALA A 44 8.35 -2.72 10.82
CA ALA A 44 8.14 -1.77 9.72
C ALA A 44 7.87 -2.51 8.41
N ARG A 45 8.66 -3.57 8.16
CA ARG A 45 8.52 -4.40 6.96
C ARG A 45 7.19 -5.15 6.90
N VAL A 46 6.70 -5.67 8.03
CA VAL A 46 5.39 -6.32 8.11
C VAL A 46 4.27 -5.33 7.75
N LEU A 47 4.33 -4.09 8.23
CA LEU A 47 3.34 -3.05 7.90
C LEU A 47 3.36 -2.72 6.40
N GLU A 48 4.54 -2.55 5.80
CA GLU A 48 4.69 -2.27 4.37
C GLU A 48 4.12 -3.39 3.50
N LEU A 49 4.47 -4.64 3.81
CA LEU A 49 3.96 -5.80 3.09
C LEU A 49 2.44 -5.92 3.23
N PHE A 50 1.89 -5.66 4.41
CA PHE A 50 0.45 -5.68 4.62
C PHE A 50 -0.26 -4.66 3.71
N VAL A 51 0.20 -3.40 3.69
CA VAL A 51 -0.38 -2.35 2.83
C VAL A 51 -0.23 -2.73 1.36
N ARG A 52 0.96 -3.17 0.95
CA ARG A 52 1.23 -3.59 -0.43
C ARG A 52 0.26 -4.69 -0.87
N HIS A 53 0.19 -5.79 -0.14
CA HIS A 53 -0.66 -6.91 -0.52
C HIS A 53 -2.14 -6.55 -0.49
N THR A 54 -2.55 -5.65 0.40
CA THR A 54 -3.91 -5.09 0.40
C THR A 54 -4.20 -4.33 -0.89
N CYS A 55 -3.27 -3.51 -1.36
CA CYS A 55 -3.42 -2.77 -2.62
C CYS A 55 -3.41 -3.65 -3.87
N LEU A 56 -2.88 -4.88 -3.79
CA LEU A 56 -2.84 -5.82 -4.92
C LEU A 56 -4.11 -6.68 -5.04
N LEU A 57 -5.04 -6.59 -4.09
CA LEU A 57 -6.31 -7.30 -4.14
C LEU A 57 -7.21 -6.77 -5.27
N ARG A 58 -8.03 -7.65 -5.84
CA ARG A 58 -9.08 -7.31 -6.82
C ARG A 58 -10.47 -7.49 -6.22
N ASN A 59 -11.41 -6.69 -6.72
CA ASN A 59 -12.83 -6.75 -6.37
C ASN A 59 -13.06 -6.66 -4.85
N LEU A 60 -12.42 -5.68 -4.23
CA LEU A 60 -12.53 -5.48 -2.79
C LEU A 60 -13.91 -4.91 -2.44
N TRP A 61 -14.73 -5.73 -1.78
CA TRP A 61 -16.07 -5.36 -1.33
C TRP A 61 -16.03 -4.74 0.08
N GLU A 62 -17.13 -4.10 0.50
CA GLU A 62 -17.18 -3.30 1.74
C GLU A 62 -16.83 -4.06 3.02
N GLY A 63 -17.36 -5.28 3.21
CA GLY A 63 -16.97 -6.08 4.37
C GLY A 63 -15.54 -6.62 4.28
N GLY A 64 -14.97 -6.72 3.07
CA GLY A 64 -13.53 -6.95 2.88
C GLY A 64 -12.71 -5.79 3.42
N LYS A 65 -13.10 -4.54 3.14
CA LYS A 65 -12.49 -3.32 3.70
C LYS A 65 -12.62 -3.27 5.22
N LEU A 66 -13.81 -3.57 5.77
CA LEU A 66 -14.02 -3.64 7.22
C LEU A 66 -13.13 -4.69 7.88
N LYS A 67 -12.99 -5.87 7.26
CA LYS A 67 -12.11 -6.92 7.75
C LYS A 67 -10.65 -6.50 7.72
N LEU A 68 -10.19 -5.89 6.62
CA LEU A 68 -8.84 -5.32 6.54
C LEU A 68 -8.60 -4.25 7.60
N ALA A 69 -9.59 -3.38 7.86
CA ALA A 69 -9.47 -2.36 8.90
C ALA A 69 -9.44 -2.94 10.32
N ALA A 70 -10.10 -4.08 10.57
CA ALA A 70 -9.99 -4.83 11.82
C ALA A 70 -8.60 -5.48 11.93
N ASP A 71 -8.17 -6.16 10.87
CA ASP A 71 -6.85 -6.78 10.73
C ASP A 71 -5.72 -5.77 10.97
N MET A 72 -5.84 -4.55 10.45
CA MET A 72 -4.86 -3.48 10.68
C MET A 72 -4.74 -3.12 12.16
N GLY A 73 -5.86 -3.05 12.89
CA GLY A 73 -5.84 -2.77 14.32
C GLY A 73 -5.20 -3.91 15.12
N GLN A 74 -5.49 -5.16 14.73
CA GLN A 74 -4.91 -6.32 15.39
C GLN A 74 -3.42 -6.47 15.07
N LEU A 75 -3.00 -6.15 13.85
CA LEU A 75 -1.60 -6.18 13.44
C LEU A 75 -0.77 -5.10 14.16
N GLU A 76 -1.33 -3.90 14.32
CA GLU A 76 -0.76 -2.81 15.13
C GLU A 76 -0.52 -3.29 16.57
N PHE A 77 -1.49 -4.01 17.17
CA PHE A 77 -1.32 -4.62 18.49
C PHE A 77 -0.28 -5.74 18.48
N ALA A 78 -0.33 -6.65 17.51
CA ALA A 78 0.54 -7.82 17.43
C ALA A 78 2.03 -7.47 17.30
N LEU A 79 2.36 -6.33 16.71
CA LEU A 79 3.73 -5.85 16.52
C LEU A 79 4.31 -5.11 17.74
N SER A 80 3.49 -4.82 18.77
CA SER A 80 3.95 -4.12 19.98
C SER A 80 5.21 -4.72 20.62
N PRO A 81 5.42 -6.06 20.66
CA PRO A 81 6.64 -6.67 21.17
C PRO A 81 7.94 -6.32 20.43
N PHE A 82 7.85 -5.87 19.18
CA PHE A 82 9.01 -5.66 18.29
C PHE A 82 9.50 -4.21 18.29
N CYS A 83 8.86 -3.31 19.03
CA CYS A 83 9.20 -1.89 19.06
C CYS A 83 8.90 -1.29 20.44
N HIS A 84 9.66 -0.30 20.88
CA HIS A 84 9.32 0.44 22.10
C HIS A 84 8.03 1.22 21.95
N ARG A 85 7.86 1.87 20.79
CA ARG A 85 6.61 2.50 20.38
C ARG A 85 6.42 2.22 18.91
N ILE A 86 5.20 1.87 18.51
CA ILE A 86 4.90 1.62 17.10
C ILE A 86 5.09 2.87 16.21
N GLY A 87 5.04 4.05 16.82
CA GLY A 87 5.38 5.32 16.16
C GLY A 87 6.83 5.42 15.70
N ASP A 88 7.74 4.65 16.31
CA ASP A 88 9.18 4.67 16.00
C ASP A 88 9.48 3.96 14.67
N LEU A 89 8.51 3.21 14.11
CA LEU A 89 8.58 2.58 12.78
C LEU A 89 8.52 3.58 11.61
N GLY A 90 8.49 4.89 11.89
CA GLY A 90 8.72 5.93 10.88
C GLY A 90 7.67 5.99 9.76
N SER A 91 8.15 6.09 8.52
CA SER A 91 7.31 6.25 7.32
C SER A 91 6.37 5.06 7.09
N SER A 92 6.81 3.84 7.41
CA SER A 92 6.03 2.61 7.25
C SER A 92 4.76 2.65 8.11
N TYR A 93 4.88 3.09 9.37
CA TYR A 93 3.72 3.26 10.25
C TYR A 93 2.87 4.48 9.88
N LYS A 94 3.47 5.59 9.44
CA LYS A 94 2.69 6.74 8.91
C LYS A 94 1.81 6.32 7.74
N LEU A 95 2.38 5.60 6.76
CA LEU A 95 1.63 5.05 5.63
C LEU A 95 0.51 4.14 6.11
N PHE A 96 0.80 3.20 7.00
CA PHE A 96 -0.19 2.28 7.55
C PHE A 96 -1.36 3.03 8.21
N ARG A 97 -1.07 4.08 8.98
CA ARG A 97 -2.07 4.91 9.66
C ARG A 97 -2.95 5.70 8.71
N VAL A 98 -2.38 6.33 7.68
CA VAL A 98 -3.17 7.06 6.67
C VAL A 98 -3.93 6.12 5.73
N PHE A 99 -3.43 4.89 5.55
CA PHE A 99 -4.06 3.89 4.70
C PHE A 99 -5.37 3.35 5.28
N ARG A 100 -5.48 3.25 6.61
CA ARG A 100 -6.69 2.72 7.28
C ARG A 100 -7.97 3.51 6.94
N PRO A 101 -8.04 4.85 7.07
CA PRO A 101 -9.19 5.63 6.61
C PRO A 101 -9.28 5.69 5.08
N PHE A 102 -8.14 5.60 4.36
CA PHE A 102 -8.11 5.61 2.90
C PHE A 102 -8.85 4.40 2.27
N LEU A 103 -8.90 3.25 2.95
CA LEU A 103 -9.69 2.08 2.51
C LEU A 103 -11.16 2.41 2.19
N PHE A 104 -11.71 3.41 2.89
CA PHE A 104 -13.13 3.81 2.81
C PHE A 104 -13.34 5.12 2.04
N GLN A 105 -12.28 5.71 1.49
CA GLN A 105 -12.40 6.94 0.74
C GLN A 105 -13.05 6.69 -0.63
N ASN A 106 -13.94 7.60 -1.06
CA ASN A 106 -14.51 7.55 -2.40
C ASN A 106 -13.45 7.79 -3.45
N ILE A 107 -13.52 7.05 -4.57
CA ILE A 107 -12.55 7.13 -5.67
C ILE A 107 -12.37 8.57 -6.18
N GLU A 108 -13.46 9.34 -6.26
CA GLU A 108 -13.48 10.72 -6.76
C GLU A 108 -12.72 11.70 -5.87
N ASP A 109 -12.64 11.42 -4.56
CA ASP A 109 -12.00 12.28 -3.56
C ASP A 109 -10.51 11.95 -3.39
N ILE A 110 -10.03 10.81 -3.91
CA ILE A 110 -8.62 10.40 -3.74
C ILE A 110 -7.63 11.44 -4.29
N PRO A 111 -7.84 12.08 -5.45
CA PRO A 111 -6.93 13.11 -5.97
C PRO A 111 -6.79 14.36 -5.11
N THR A 112 -7.71 14.60 -4.17
CA THR A 112 -7.68 15.74 -3.23
C THR A 112 -7.25 15.31 -1.82
N ASN A 113 -6.82 14.06 -1.62
CA ASN A 113 -6.36 13.58 -0.32
C ASN A 113 -5.11 14.36 0.13
N PRO A 114 -5.12 14.97 1.33
CA PRO A 114 -4.02 15.81 1.81
C PRO A 114 -2.73 15.04 2.12
N ASN A 115 -2.77 13.72 2.28
CA ASN A 115 -1.60 12.88 2.56
C ASN A 115 -0.89 12.41 1.28
N LEU A 116 -1.50 12.65 0.12
CA LEU A 116 -1.02 12.15 -1.17
C LEU A 116 0.32 12.81 -1.55
N GLY A 117 1.31 12.00 -1.92
CA GLY A 117 2.66 12.47 -2.28
C GLY A 117 3.58 12.78 -1.08
N ASP A 118 3.10 12.56 0.14
CA ASP A 118 3.89 12.59 1.37
C ASP A 118 3.75 11.26 2.11
N SER A 119 2.85 11.17 3.09
CA SER A 119 2.64 9.95 3.88
C SER A 119 1.91 8.84 3.10
N LEU A 120 1.24 9.19 1.99
CA LEU A 120 0.61 8.25 1.05
C LEU A 120 1.22 8.41 -0.35
N PRO A 121 2.11 7.50 -0.79
CA PRO A 121 2.65 7.53 -2.14
C PRO A 121 1.56 7.44 -3.22
N TYR A 122 1.74 8.16 -4.33
CA TYR A 122 0.88 8.08 -5.50
C TYR A 122 0.83 6.67 -6.06
N SER A 123 1.98 6.01 -6.13
CA SER A 123 2.05 4.61 -6.59
C SER A 123 1.17 3.69 -5.75
N THR A 124 1.17 3.82 -4.42
CA THR A 124 0.31 3.04 -3.51
C THR A 124 -1.17 3.34 -3.72
N ALA A 125 -1.54 4.62 -3.85
CA ALA A 125 -2.92 5.02 -4.08
C ALA A 125 -3.46 4.47 -5.42
N ILE A 126 -2.66 4.54 -6.49
CA ILE A 126 -3.04 4.00 -7.81
C ILE A 126 -3.13 2.47 -7.76
N HIS A 127 -2.23 1.78 -7.08
CA HIS A 127 -2.36 0.33 -6.87
C HIS A 127 -3.69 -0.03 -6.23
N PHE A 128 -4.06 0.66 -5.13
CA PHE A 128 -5.34 0.42 -4.46
C PHE A 128 -6.55 0.61 -5.38
N LEU A 129 -6.51 1.57 -6.30
CA LEU A 129 -7.60 1.79 -7.26
C LEU A 129 -7.84 0.58 -8.19
N PHE A 130 -6.85 -0.29 -8.44
CA PHE A 130 -7.09 -1.52 -9.18
C PHE A 130 -8.04 -2.48 -8.46
N SER A 131 -8.17 -2.39 -7.13
CA SER A 131 -9.14 -3.20 -6.38
C SER A 131 -10.59 -2.90 -6.76
N GLN A 132 -10.85 -1.72 -7.32
CA GLN A 132 -12.17 -1.25 -7.77
C GLN A 132 -12.24 -1.14 -9.31
N ALA A 133 -11.16 -1.49 -10.01
CA ALA A 133 -11.10 -1.42 -11.47
C ALA A 133 -11.93 -2.52 -12.14
N PRO A 134 -12.50 -2.25 -13.33
CA PRO A 134 -13.24 -3.25 -14.07
C PRO A 134 -12.31 -4.37 -14.56
N PRO A 135 -12.82 -5.58 -14.88
CA PRO A 135 -12.00 -6.72 -15.31
C PRO A 135 -11.14 -6.46 -16.55
N GLN A 136 -11.56 -5.53 -17.42
CA GLN A 136 -10.83 -5.15 -18.64
C GLN A 136 -9.56 -4.36 -18.32
N LEU A 137 -9.56 -3.60 -17.21
CA LEU A 137 -8.40 -2.88 -16.69
C LEU A 137 -7.60 -3.82 -15.79
N LEU A 138 -6.68 -4.54 -16.42
CA LEU A 138 -5.80 -5.53 -15.78
C LEU A 138 -4.83 -4.84 -14.80
N SER A 139 -4.45 -5.57 -13.75
CA SER A 139 -3.43 -5.10 -12.82
C SER A 139 -2.04 -5.12 -13.45
N PRO A 140 -1.09 -4.31 -12.96
CA PRO A 140 0.22 -4.19 -13.59
C PRO A 140 1.00 -5.51 -13.71
N HIS A 141 1.01 -6.32 -12.65
CA HIS A 141 1.61 -7.66 -12.67
C HIS A 141 0.99 -8.58 -13.73
N THR A 142 -0.33 -8.49 -13.94
CA THR A 142 -1.03 -9.30 -14.94
C THR A 142 -0.63 -8.90 -16.36
N VAL A 143 -0.46 -7.59 -16.63
CA VAL A 143 0.00 -7.10 -17.94
C VAL A 143 1.45 -7.49 -18.19
N ALA A 144 2.29 -7.46 -17.16
CA ALA A 144 3.70 -7.88 -17.25
C ALA A 144 3.89 -9.42 -17.32
N GLY A 145 2.83 -10.20 -17.10
CA GLY A 145 2.91 -11.66 -17.07
C GLY A 145 3.56 -12.22 -15.79
N TRP A 146 3.54 -11.45 -14.70
CA TRP A 146 4.12 -11.82 -13.41
C TRP A 146 3.07 -12.34 -12.43
N SER A 147 3.51 -13.25 -11.56
CA SER A 147 2.80 -13.60 -10.34
C SER A 147 2.80 -12.42 -9.34
N ILE A 148 1.92 -12.50 -8.35
CA ILE A 148 1.89 -11.51 -7.26
C ILE A 148 3.20 -11.52 -6.46
N THR A 149 3.83 -12.69 -6.31
CA THR A 149 5.11 -12.84 -5.60
C THR A 149 6.22 -12.11 -6.34
N GLU A 150 6.42 -12.41 -7.63
CA GLU A 150 7.42 -11.74 -8.47
C GLU A 150 7.19 -10.23 -8.52
N TYR A 151 5.94 -9.78 -8.54
CA TYR A 151 5.64 -8.36 -8.50
C TYR A 151 5.94 -7.71 -7.15
N SER A 152 5.68 -8.41 -6.04
CA SER A 152 6.02 -7.92 -4.70
C SER A 152 7.54 -7.80 -4.53
N GLU A 153 8.30 -8.78 -5.03
CA GLU A 153 9.77 -8.75 -5.07
C GLU A 153 10.27 -7.61 -5.95
N TRP A 154 9.70 -7.42 -7.14
CA TRP A 154 10.04 -6.28 -8.00
C TRP A 154 9.81 -4.94 -7.29
N LEU A 155 8.70 -4.80 -6.54
CA LEU A 155 8.44 -3.59 -5.74
C LEU A 155 9.43 -3.39 -4.59
N ASP A 156 10.10 -4.44 -4.13
CA ASP A 156 11.20 -4.33 -3.17
C ASP A 156 12.48 -3.84 -3.81
N ASP A 157 12.80 -4.30 -5.01
CA ASP A 157 14.01 -3.87 -5.71
C ASP A 157 13.90 -2.45 -6.28
N HIS A 158 12.67 -1.93 -6.44
CA HIS A 158 12.40 -0.62 -7.05
C HIS A 158 11.71 0.29 -6.04
N HIS A 159 12.52 0.98 -5.22
CA HIS A 159 12.04 1.88 -4.17
C HIS A 159 11.60 3.25 -4.69
N GLU A 160 12.15 3.67 -5.83
CA GLU A 160 11.87 4.97 -6.43
C GLU A 160 10.43 5.04 -6.94
N GLU A 161 9.72 6.12 -6.58
CA GLU A 161 8.32 6.28 -6.97
C GLU A 161 8.18 6.41 -8.49
N SER A 162 9.13 7.07 -9.16
CA SER A 162 9.13 7.24 -10.61
C SER A 162 9.13 5.92 -11.38
N GLU A 163 9.89 4.92 -10.92
CA GLU A 163 9.96 3.60 -11.56
C GLU A 163 8.64 2.83 -11.42
N ARG A 164 8.07 2.85 -10.20
CA ARG A 164 6.75 2.25 -9.94
C ARG A 164 5.66 2.92 -10.76
N ILE A 165 5.68 4.24 -10.84
CA ILE A 165 4.75 5.02 -11.64
C ILE A 165 4.91 4.70 -13.14
N ALA A 166 6.13 4.60 -13.66
CA ALA A 166 6.37 4.28 -15.07
C ALA A 166 5.72 2.93 -15.46
N LEU A 167 5.88 1.91 -14.62
CA LEU A 167 5.27 0.59 -14.85
C LEU A 167 3.74 0.66 -14.83
N ILE A 168 3.15 1.38 -13.87
CA ILE A 168 1.71 1.61 -13.79
C ILE A 168 1.22 2.38 -15.03
N SER A 169 1.92 3.43 -15.44
CA SER A 169 1.56 4.24 -16.62
C SER A 169 1.48 3.38 -17.88
N GLY A 170 2.47 2.51 -18.12
CA GLY A 170 2.43 1.57 -19.24
C GLY A 170 1.23 0.62 -19.19
N THR A 171 0.82 0.19 -18.00
CA THR A 171 -0.39 -0.62 -17.79
C THR A 171 -1.66 0.14 -18.19
N LEU A 172 -1.78 1.41 -17.79
CA LEU A 172 -2.92 2.26 -18.13
C LEU A 172 -2.96 2.59 -19.63
N GLU A 173 -1.81 2.82 -20.25
CA GLU A 173 -1.70 3.06 -21.70
C GLU A 173 -2.16 1.84 -22.50
N ALA A 174 -1.74 0.63 -22.11
CA ALA A 174 -2.19 -0.61 -22.74
C ALA A 174 -3.71 -0.78 -22.66
N TYR A 175 -4.33 -0.41 -21.53
CA TYR A 175 -5.78 -0.41 -21.39
C TYR A 175 -6.45 0.60 -22.34
N ALA A 176 -5.96 1.84 -22.39
CA ALA A 176 -6.53 2.88 -23.25
C ALA A 176 -6.46 2.51 -24.73
N GLN A 177 -5.33 1.94 -25.17
CA GLN A 177 -5.17 1.44 -26.54
C GLN A 177 -6.16 0.31 -26.85
N LYS A 178 -6.35 -0.62 -25.90
CA LYS A 178 -7.31 -1.72 -26.07
C LYS A 178 -8.75 -1.21 -26.21
N VAL A 179 -9.17 -0.27 -25.36
CA VAL A 179 -10.50 0.36 -25.42
C VAL A 179 -10.69 1.09 -26.75
N HIS A 180 -9.69 1.87 -27.16
CA HIS A 180 -9.72 2.59 -28.44
C HIS A 180 -9.86 1.64 -29.64
N ASN A 181 -9.09 0.55 -29.67
CA ASN A 181 -9.13 -0.44 -30.76
C ASN A 181 -10.45 -1.21 -30.82
N GLN A 182 -11.17 -1.33 -29.69
CA GLN A 182 -12.47 -2.00 -29.62
C GLN A 182 -13.63 -1.11 -30.08
N GLY A 183 -13.35 0.16 -30.43
CA GLY A 183 -14.38 1.14 -30.81
C GLY A 183 -15.26 1.60 -29.64
N ASP A 184 -14.88 1.22 -28.41
CA ASP A 184 -15.59 1.61 -27.21
C ASP A 184 -15.10 2.99 -26.78
N SER A 185 -16.03 3.93 -26.59
CA SER A 185 -15.68 5.34 -26.37
C SER A 185 -15.63 5.73 -24.89
N GLU A 186 -16.14 4.90 -23.99
CA GLU A 186 -16.24 5.23 -22.57
C GLU A 186 -15.13 4.58 -21.75
N LEU A 187 -14.17 5.40 -21.33
CA LEU A 187 -13.17 5.01 -20.35
C LEU A 187 -13.82 4.92 -18.96
N HIS A 188 -13.53 3.84 -18.24
CA HIS A 188 -14.06 3.62 -16.90
C HIS A 188 -13.62 4.73 -15.93
N GLN A 189 -14.50 5.16 -15.02
CA GLN A 189 -14.24 6.26 -14.08
C GLN A 189 -12.95 6.08 -13.26
N VAL A 190 -12.69 4.85 -12.80
CA VAL A 190 -11.45 4.50 -12.07
C VAL A 190 -10.20 4.82 -12.89
N TYR A 191 -10.19 4.51 -14.19
CA TYR A 191 -9.08 4.84 -15.08
C TYR A 191 -8.85 6.37 -15.15
N VAL A 192 -9.93 7.15 -15.25
CA VAL A 192 -9.86 8.61 -15.30
C VAL A 192 -9.22 9.17 -14.03
N VAL A 193 -9.60 8.64 -12.86
CA VAL A 193 -8.99 9.04 -11.58
C VAL A 193 -7.52 8.64 -11.51
N MET A 194 -7.16 7.42 -11.93
CA MET A 194 -5.75 6.99 -11.97
C MET A 194 -4.90 7.93 -12.87
N LYS A 195 -5.40 8.32 -14.05
CA LYS A 195 -4.72 9.29 -14.91
C LYS A 195 -4.57 10.66 -14.25
N LYS A 196 -5.57 11.13 -13.52
CA LYS A 196 -5.49 12.39 -12.75
C LYS A 196 -4.41 12.31 -11.67
N LEU A 197 -4.27 11.18 -10.98
CA LEU A 197 -3.22 10.97 -9.98
C LEU A 197 -1.82 11.01 -10.61
N LEU A 198 -1.64 10.40 -11.79
CA LEU A 198 -0.38 10.46 -12.53
C LEU A 198 0.01 11.90 -12.89
N SER A 199 -0.93 12.69 -13.43
CA SER A 199 -0.66 14.09 -13.75
C SER A 199 -0.36 14.95 -12.52
N ASN A 200 -1.02 14.69 -11.38
CA ASN A 200 -0.72 15.38 -10.13
C ASN A 200 0.70 15.06 -9.61
N GLN A 201 1.13 13.81 -9.76
CA GLN A 201 2.48 13.38 -9.38
C GLN A 201 3.54 14.10 -10.22
N GLU A 202 3.37 14.17 -11.55
CA GLU A 202 4.27 14.89 -12.46
C GLU A 202 4.43 16.38 -12.07
N ASN A 203 3.32 17.05 -11.75
CA ASN A 203 3.31 18.45 -11.31
C ASN A 203 4.04 18.64 -9.96
N THR A 204 3.87 17.68 -9.04
CA THR A 204 4.52 17.69 -7.72
C THR A 204 6.05 17.54 -7.88
N THR A 205 6.50 16.63 -8.73
CA THR A 205 7.93 16.42 -9.02
C THR A 205 8.57 17.62 -9.70
N THR A 206 7.87 18.24 -10.66
CA THR A 206 8.33 19.45 -11.34
C THR A 206 8.51 20.60 -10.36
N SER A 207 7.55 20.80 -9.45
CA SER A 207 7.60 21.86 -8.44
C SER A 207 8.78 21.68 -7.46
N LYS A 208 9.02 20.44 -7.00
CA LYS A 208 10.17 20.12 -6.12
C LYS A 208 11.51 20.36 -6.81
N THR A 209 11.61 20.04 -8.11
CA THR A 209 12.84 20.24 -8.90
C THR A 209 13.17 21.73 -9.04
N ILE A 210 12.17 22.57 -9.37
CA ILE A 210 12.36 24.02 -9.50
C ILE A 210 12.79 24.65 -8.17
N ALA A 211 12.16 24.26 -7.06
CA ALA A 211 12.53 24.75 -5.73
C ALA A 211 14.00 24.42 -5.39
N SER A 212 14.45 23.19 -5.67
CA SER A 212 15.85 22.78 -5.41
C SER A 212 16.89 23.54 -6.24
N THR A 213 16.52 24.06 -7.42
CA THR A 213 17.43 24.85 -8.28
C THR A 213 17.50 26.33 -7.92
N LEU A 214 16.56 26.84 -7.12
CA LEU A 214 16.55 28.23 -6.65
C LEU A 214 17.33 28.41 -5.34
N ASP A 215 17.54 27.33 -4.60
CA ASP A 215 18.28 27.30 -3.32
C ASP A 215 19.76 26.88 -3.48
N ALA A 216 20.25 26.69 -4.71
CA ALA A 216 21.63 26.33 -5.05
C ALA A 216 22.35 27.47 -5.79
#